data_AF-A0A535XCL2-F1
#
_entry.id   AF-A0A535XCL2-F1
#
_cell.length_a   1.000
_cell.length_b   1.000
_cell.length_c   1.000
_cell.angle_alpha   90.00
_cell.angle_beta   90.00
_cell.angle_gamma   90.00
#
_symmetry.space_group_name_H-M   'P 1'
#
loop_
_entity.id
_entity.type
_entity.pdbx_description
1 polymer ?
#
loop_
_entity_poly.entity_id
_entity_poly.type
_entity_poly.pdbx_seq_one_letter_code
_entity_poly.pdbx_strand_id
1 'polypeptide(L)' 'MMRRGAPLELRSGMRVRFGPDHRIGELVRPSPNGEEWLVKDRLGRFWVSATRLELADETAAR' A
#
# COMPACT_ATOMS: atom_id res chain seq x y z
N MET A 1 -16.76 -13.04 -13.76
CA MET A 1 -16.00 -11.82 -14.14
C MET A 1 -15.21 -11.36 -12.92
N MET A 2 -13.90 -11.59 -12.91
CA MET A 2 -13.02 -10.98 -11.91
C MET A 2 -13.05 -9.47 -12.14
N ARG A 3 -13.59 -8.72 -11.18
CA ARG A 3 -13.39 -7.27 -11.13
C ARG A 3 -11.90 -7.06 -10.92
N ARG A 4 -11.12 -6.96 -12.01
CA ARG A 4 -9.80 -6.36 -11.97
C ARG A 4 -10.07 -4.91 -11.59
N GLY A 5 -10.06 -4.63 -10.28
CA GLY A 5 -10.03 -3.26 -9.77
C GLY A 5 -8.97 -2.52 -10.57
N ALA A 6 -9.27 -1.29 -10.98
CA ALA A 6 -8.32 -0.43 -11.66
C ALA A 6 -6.95 -0.55 -10.96
N PRO A 7 -5.83 -0.61 -11.71
CA PRO A 7 -4.51 -0.68 -11.11
C PRO A 7 -4.42 0.40 -10.05
N LEU A 8 -4.30 -0.03 -8.79
CA LEU A 8 -4.24 0.86 -7.65
C LEU A 8 -3.07 1.82 -7.92
N GLU A 9 -3.35 3.09 -8.21
CA GLU A 9 -2.29 4.08 -8.42
C GLU A 9 -1.65 4.38 -7.05
N LEU A 10 -0.65 3.58 -6.69
CA LEU A 10 0.12 3.76 -5.47
C LEU A 10 1.01 5.00 -5.61
N ARG A 11 0.92 5.90 -4.62
CA ARG A 11 1.70 7.13 -4.52
C ARG A 11 2.29 7.24 -3.12
N SER A 12 3.43 7.91 -3.00
CA SER A 12 4.01 8.23 -1.70
C SER A 12 3.04 9.10 -0.88
N GLY A 13 2.98 8.87 0.43
CA GLY A 13 2.06 9.52 1.37
C GLY A 13 0.72 8.80 1.51
N MET A 14 0.40 7.81 0.67
CA MET A 14 -0.86 7.07 0.81
C MET A 14 -0.82 6.10 1.99
N ARG A 15 -1.93 6.01 2.70
CA ARG A 15 -2.13 5.03 3.76
C ARG A 15 -2.55 3.69 3.15
N VAL A 16 -1.83 2.64 3.52
CA VAL A 16 -2.04 1.28 3.02
C VAL A 16 -2.12 0.30 4.16
N ARG A 17 -2.88 -0.76 3.93
CA ARG A 17 -2.95 -1.94 4.78
C ARG A 17 -2.03 -3.01 4.21
N PHE A 18 -1.27 -3.67 5.09
CA PHE A 18 -0.31 -4.69 4.70
C PHE A 18 -0.10 -5.77 5.77
N GLY A 19 0.37 -6.94 5.32
CA GLY A 19 0.70 -8.08 6.17
C GLY A 19 -0.51 -8.83 6.72
N PRO A 20 -0.30 -9.99 7.37
CA PRO A 20 -1.38 -10.83 7.90
C PRO A 20 -2.16 -10.16 9.04
N ASP A 21 -1.52 -9.26 9.78
CA ASP A 21 -2.16 -8.54 10.89
C ASP A 21 -2.94 -7.29 10.43
N HIS A 22 -3.10 -7.09 9.12
CA HIS A 22 -3.78 -5.92 8.55
C HIS A 22 -3.25 -4.58 9.09
N ARG A 23 -1.92 -4.47 9.21
CA ARG A 23 -1.26 -3.28 9.73
C ARG A 23 -1.45 -2.10 8.80
N ILE A 24 -1.56 -0.91 9.36
CA ILE A 24 -1.69 0.34 8.60
C ILE A 24 -0.36 1.07 8.59
N GLY A 25 0.15 1.37 7.40
CA GLY A 25 1.35 2.16 7.20
C GLY A 25 1.19 3.15 6.07
N GLU A 26 2.21 3.98 5.87
CA GLU A 26 2.27 5.01 4.83
C GLU A 26 3.30 4.61 3.77
N LEU A 27 2.94 4.76 2.50
CA LEU A 27 3.87 4.57 1.39
C LEU A 27 4.92 5.67 1.37
N VAL A 28 6.19 5.29 1.48
CA VAL A 28 7.31 6.24 1.44
C VAL A 28 7.84 6.39 0.01
N ARG A 29 8.15 5.27 -0.65
CA ARG A 29 8.66 5.25 -2.02
C ARG A 29 8.51 3.87 -2.67
N PRO A 30 8.43 3.79 -4.00
CA PRO A 30 8.56 2.54 -4.72
C PRO A 30 10.01 2.04 -4.70
N SER A 31 10.18 0.74 -4.88
CA SER A 31 11.47 0.13 -5.21
C SER A 31 11.89 0.52 -6.64
N PRO A 32 13.19 0.42 -7.00
CA PRO A 32 13.66 0.76 -8.35
C PRO A 32 13.00 -0.04 -9.47
N ASN A 33 12.54 -1.27 -9.19
CA ASN A 33 11.81 -2.15 -10.11
C ASN A 33 10.27 -1.99 -10.03
N GLY A 34 9.75 -1.21 -9.08
CA GLY A 34 8.32 -0.99 -8.89
C GLY A 34 7.52 -2.18 -8.35
N GLU A 35 8.17 -3.30 -8.02
CA GLU A 35 7.52 -4.51 -7.52
C GLU A 35 7.15 -4.40 -6.03
N GLU A 36 7.85 -3.52 -5.31
CA GLU A 36 7.71 -3.34 -3.87
C GLU A 36 7.62 -1.87 -3.52
N TRP A 37 7.07 -1.61 -2.35
CA TRP A 37 7.00 -0.29 -1.76
C TRP A 37 7.57 -0.31 -0.36
N LEU A 38 8.33 0.73 -0.03
CA LEU A 38 8.76 0.99 1.32
C LEU A 38 7.58 1.59 2.07
N VAL A 39 7.02 0.84 3.01
CA VAL A 39 5.94 1.26 3.88
C VAL A 39 6.52 1.62 5.25
N LYS A 40 6.12 2.75 5.83
CA LYS A 40 6.46 3.15 7.19
C LYS A 40 5.24 3.00 8.09
N ASP A 41 5.39 2.31 9.21
CA ASP A 41 4.36 2.26 10.27
C ASP A 41 4.97 2.70 11.62
N ARG A 42 4.28 2.43 12.73
CA ARG A 42 4.77 2.72 14.09
C ARG A 42 5.96 1.84 14.50
N LEU A 43 6.10 0.65 13.93
CA LEU A 43 7.15 -0.31 14.27
C LEU A 43 8.43 -0.10 13.46
N GLY A 44 8.35 0.53 12.29
CA GLY A 44 9.52 0.84 11.49
C GLY A 44 9.22 1.04 10.01
N ARG A 45 10.14 0.59 9.16
CA ARG A 45 10.02 0.65 7.70
C ARG A 45 10.19 -0.73 7.12
N PHE A 46 9.30 -1.12 6.21
CA PHE A 46 9.21 -2.46 5.67
C PHE A 46 9.03 -2.40 4.16
N TRP A 47 9.75 -3.25 3.43
CA TRP A 47 9.46 -3.48 2.02
C TRP A 47 8.28 -4.43 1.90
N VAL A 48 7.27 -4.03 1.13
CA VAL A 48 6.05 -4.80 0.93
C VAL A 48 5.77 -4.89 -0.56
N SER A 49 5.49 -6.10 -1.05
CA SER A 49 5.08 -6.29 -2.44
C SER A 49 3.84 -5.45 -2.74
N ALA A 50 3.88 -4.73 -3.87
CA ALA A 50 2.77 -3.91 -4.35
C ALA A 50 1.46 -4.71 -4.48
N THR A 51 1.56 -6.01 -4.77
CA THR A 51 0.42 -6.93 -4.89
C THR A 51 -0.26 -7.28 -3.57
N ARG A 52 0.42 -7.03 -2.44
CA ARG A 52 -0.09 -7.28 -1.07
C ARG A 52 -0.50 -6.01 -0.36
N LEU A 53 -0.46 -4.87 -1.05
CA LEU A 53 -0.90 -3.60 -0.53
C LEU A 53 -2.37 -3.39 -0.87
N GLU A 54 -3.13 -3.05 0.15
CA GLU A 54 -4.52 -2.62 0.01
C GLU A 54 -4.58 -1.15 0.43
N LEU A 55 -5.39 -0.32 -0.23
CA LEU A 55 -5.61 1.04 0.29
C LEU A 55 -6.27 0.93 1.66
N ALA A 56 -5.68 1.58 2.65
CA ALA A 56 -6.36 1.81 3.91
C ALA A 56 -7.29 2.99 3.65
N ASP A 57 -8.51 2.67 3.19
CA ASP A 57 -9.59 3.63 2.92
C ASP A 57 -9.61 4.72 4.00
N GLU A 58 -9.25 5.95 3.63
CA GLU A 58 -9.96 7.10 4.17
C GLU A 58 -11.12 7.24 3.21
N THR A 59 -12.31 6.95 3.74
CA THR A 59 -13.63 7.20 3.16
C THR A 59 -13.55 7.71 1.74
N ALA A 60 -13.99 6.90 0.78
CA ALA A 60 -14.50 7.36 -0.51
C ALA A 60 -15.26 8.70 -0.33
N ALA A 61 -14.52 9.80 -0.41
CA ALA A 61 -15.04 11.12 -0.16
C ALA A 61 -15.51 11.61 -1.52
N ARG A 62 -16.75 11.20 -1.81
CA ARG A 62 -17.76 11.94 -2.57
C ARG A 62 -17.71 11.87 -4.09
#